data_AF-A0A0C2GDG7-F1
#
_entry.id   AF-A0A0C2GDG7-F1
#
_cell.length_a   1.000
_cell.length_b   1.000
_cell.length_c   1.000
_cell.angle_alpha   90.00
_cell.angle_beta   90.00
_cell.angle_gamma   90.00
#
_symmetry.space_group_name_H-M   'P 1'
#
loop_
_entity.id
_entity.type
_entity.pdbx_description
1 polymer ?
#
loop_
_entity_poly.entity_id
_entity_poly.type
_entity_poly.pdbx_seq_one_letter_code
_entity_poly.pdbx_strand_id
1 'polypeptide(L)' 'MQLIIFLSATLVSCLAIRLQSVGITGRLMCRDKPAAGVKIELWDRDDGPDPDDLLAKGVTDAIGNINLKVGQLNTDVIKS' A
#
# COMPACT_ATOMS: atom_id res chain seq x y z
N MET A 1 -40.81 7.38 -8.10
CA MET A 1 -39.94 7.72 -6.94
C MET A 1 -38.86 6.65 -6.71
N GLN A 2 -39.20 5.36 -6.66
CA GLN A 2 -38.19 4.28 -6.53
C GLN A 2 -37.11 4.28 -7.63
N LEU A 3 -37.47 4.50 -8.90
CA LEU A 3 -36.49 4.52 -10.01
C LEU A 3 -35.43 5.62 -9.87
N ILE A 4 -35.84 6.80 -9.41
CA ILE A 4 -34.92 7.94 -9.20
C ILE A 4 -33.98 7.63 -8.03
N ILE A 5 -34.48 6.98 -6.98
CA ILE A 5 -33.67 6.55 -5.83
C ILE A 5 -32.61 5.53 -6.29
N PHE A 6 -33.00 4.51 -7.06
CA PHE A 6 -32.06 3.53 -7.60
C PHE A 6 -31.01 4.17 -8.52
N LEU A 7 -31.42 5.08 -9.41
CA LEU A 7 -30.50 5.78 -10.33
C LEU A 7 -29.54 6.72 -9.58
N SER A 8 -30.02 7.37 -8.51
CA SER A 8 -29.18 8.21 -7.65
C SER A 8 -28.18 7.36 -6.83
N ALA A 9 -28.60 6.20 -6.34
CA ALA A 9 -27.76 5.30 -5.56
C ALA A 9 -26.65 4.68 -6.42
N THR A 10 -26.95 4.26 -7.65
CA THR A 10 -25.93 3.73 -8.57
C THR A 10 -24.90 4.78 -8.94
N LEU A 11 -25.32 6.03 -9.21
CA LEU A 11 -24.42 7.14 -9.51
C LEU A 11 -23.47 7.45 -8.34
N VAL A 12 -23.99 7.46 -7.10
CA VAL A 12 -23.17 7.69 -5.90
C VAL A 12 -22.15 6.55 -5.70
N SER A 13 -22.56 5.29 -5.90
CA SER A 13 -21.64 4.14 -5.77
C SER A 13 -20.50 4.14 -6.79
N CYS A 14 -20.73 4.58 -8.04
CA CYS A 14 -19.67 4.70 -9.04
C CYS A 14 -18.59 5.74 -8.66
N LEU A 15 -18.96 6.77 -7.89
CA LEU A 15 -18.03 7.82 -7.44
C LEU A 15 -17.21 7.41 -6.19
N ALA A 16 -17.54 6.28 -5.57
CA ALA A 16 -16.95 5.83 -4.31
C ALA A 16 -15.67 4.99 -4.49
N ILE A 17 -15.34 4.55 -5.71
CA ILE A 17 -14.11 3.79 -5.96
C ILE A 17 -12.89 4.71 -5.77
N ARG A 18 -11.95 4.28 -4.93
CA ARG A 18 -10.68 4.97 -4.69
C ARG A 18 -9.54 4.04 -5.07
N LEU A 19 -8.73 4.46 -6.03
CA LEU A 19 -7.43 3.83 -6.28
C LEU A 19 -6.44 4.38 -5.25
N GLN A 20 -5.75 3.50 -4.53
CA GLN A 20 -4.78 3.88 -3.52
C GLN A 20 -3.41 3.26 -3.85
N SER A 21 -2.36 4.06 -3.74
CA SER A 21 -0.99 3.57 -3.90
C SER A 21 -0.12 4.18 -2.82
N VAL A 22 0.83 3.39 -2.32
CA VAL A 22 1.76 3.78 -1.26
C VAL A 22 3.18 3.50 -1.75
N GLY A 23 4.11 4.38 -1.41
CA GLY A 23 5.53 4.17 -1.73
C GLY A 23 6.40 4.73 -0.62
N ILE A 24 7.52 4.06 -0.37
CA ILE A 24 8.52 4.47 0.63
C ILE A 24 9.83 4.68 -0.09
N THR A 25 10.42 5.86 0.11
CA THR A 25 11.81 6.13 -0.23
C THR A 25 12.54 6.60 1.01
N GLY A 26 13.80 6.21 1.17
CA GLY A 26 14.56 6.59 2.36
C GLY A 26 15.95 6.00 2.37
N ARG A 27 16.67 6.25 3.47
CA ARG A 27 18.00 5.72 3.72
C ARG A 27 18.10 5.17 5.13
N LEU A 28 18.40 3.88 5.25
CA LEU A 28 18.58 3.22 6.54
C LEU A 28 20.01 3.44 7.03
N MET A 29 20.13 3.85 8.28
CA MET A 29 21.40 4.16 8.94
C MET A 29 21.55 3.31 10.20
N CYS A 30 22.77 2.88 10.50
CA CYS A 30 23.19 2.29 11.77
C CYS A 30 24.17 3.25 12.43
N ARG A 31 23.66 4.09 13.33
CA ARG A 31 24.34 5.31 13.81
C ARG A 31 24.78 6.16 12.61
N ASP A 32 26.08 6.40 12.49
CA ASP A 32 26.67 7.30 11.51
C ASP A 32 27.01 6.59 10.19
N LYS A 33 26.75 5.27 10.09
CA LYS A 33 27.08 4.44 8.93
C LYS A 33 25.83 4.00 8.17
N PRO A 34 25.84 3.96 6.83
CA PRO A 34 24.73 3.41 6.07
C PRO A 34 24.55 1.92 6.34
N ALA A 35 23.30 1.51 6.53
CA ALA A 35 22.95 0.11 6.74
C ALA A 35 22.65 -0.55 5.39
N ALA A 36 23.68 -1.12 4.77
CA ALA A 36 23.59 -1.80 3.48
C ALA A 36 23.14 -3.27 3.63
N GLY A 37 22.41 -3.78 2.65
CA GLY A 37 22.00 -5.20 2.61
C GLY A 37 20.92 -5.58 3.62
N VAL A 38 20.20 -4.61 4.19
CA VAL A 38 19.14 -4.86 5.16
C VAL A 38 17.83 -5.11 4.45
N LYS A 39 17.15 -6.21 4.79
CA LYS A 39 15.80 -6.52 4.31
C LYS A 39 14.80 -5.59 5.00
N ILE A 40 13.97 -4.93 4.19
CA ILE A 40 12.87 -4.08 4.64
C ILE A 40 11.57 -4.65 4.10
N GLU A 41 10.54 -4.67 4.95
CA GLU A 41 9.19 -5.09 4.62
C GLU A 41 8.21 -3.98 5.01
N LEU A 42 7.28 -3.69 4.12
CA LEU A 42 6.19 -2.75 4.32
C LEU A 42 4.91 -3.54 4.53
N TRP A 43 4.30 -3.37 5.70
CA TRP A 43 3.08 -4.05 6.11
C TRP A 43 1.94 -3.04 6.24
N ASP A 44 0.75 -3.41 5.78
CA ASP A 44 -0.49 -2.72 6.14
C ASP A 44 -0.89 -3.21 7.54
N ARG A 45 -1.21 -2.27 8.42
CA ARG A 45 -1.72 -2.59 9.75
C ARG A 45 -3.21 -2.37 9.70
N ASP A 46 -3.97 -3.43 9.85
CA ASP A 46 -5.42 -3.35 9.90
C ASP A 46 -5.89 -3.40 11.37
N ASP A 47 -6.74 -2.45 11.75
CA ASP A 47 -7.40 -2.45 13.06
C ASP A 47 -8.74 -3.18 12.91
N GLY A 48 -8.69 -4.50 12.66
CA GLY A 48 -9.87 -5.30 12.29
C GLY A 48 -9.67 -6.81 12.40
N PRO A 49 -10.65 -7.62 11.98
CA PRO A 49 -10.53 -9.08 11.91
C PRO A 49 -9.66 -9.56 10.74
N ASP A 50 -9.34 -8.67 9.81
CA ASP A 50 -8.40 -8.88 8.72
C ASP A 50 -6.95 -8.91 9.24
N PRO A 51 -6.15 -9.91 8.82
CA PRO A 51 -4.74 -9.99 9.19
C PRO A 51 -3.90 -8.97 8.41
N ASP A 52 -2.89 -8.40 9.07
CA ASP A 52 -1.91 -7.50 8.46
C ASP A 52 -1.33 -8.05 7.14
N ASP A 53 -1.32 -7.21 6.09
CA ASP A 53 -0.88 -7.58 4.75
C ASP A 53 0.56 -7.13 4.46
N LEU A 54 1.38 -8.02 3.88
CA LEU A 54 2.69 -7.64 3.35
C LEU A 54 2.52 -6.93 2.00
N LEU A 55 2.67 -5.60 1.99
CA LEU A 55 2.47 -4.77 0.80
C LEU A 55 3.68 -4.76 -0.14
N ALA A 56 4.90 -4.70 0.40
CA ALA A 56 6.13 -4.69 -0.40
C ALA A 56 7.35 -5.13 0.42
N LYS A 57 8.38 -5.60 -0.26
CA LYS A 57 9.67 -5.95 0.35
C LYS A 57 10.84 -5.54 -0.54
N GLY A 58 11.97 -5.25 0.05
CA GLY A 58 13.21 -4.95 -0.66
C GLY A 58 14.42 -4.99 0.24
N VAL A 59 15.57 -4.65 -0.33
CA VAL A 59 16.86 -4.66 0.37
C VAL A 59 17.54 -3.32 0.14
N THR A 60 18.14 -2.77 1.20
CA THR A 60 18.88 -1.50 1.10
C THR A 60 20.13 -1.64 0.25
N ASP A 61 20.44 -0.60 -0.54
CA ASP A 61 21.63 -0.57 -1.40
C ASP A 61 22.94 -0.36 -0.60
N ALA A 62 24.07 -0.28 -1.31
CA ALA A 62 25.40 -0.11 -0.72
C ALA A 62 25.56 1.17 0.14
N ILE A 63 24.70 2.17 -0.08
CA ILE A 63 24.66 3.40 0.69
C ILE A 63 23.40 3.49 1.55
N GLY A 64 22.71 2.37 1.79
CA GLY A 64 21.57 2.27 2.69
C GLY A 64 20.25 2.76 2.10
N ASN A 65 20.17 3.15 0.82
CA ASN A 65 18.92 3.64 0.25
C ASN A 65 17.93 2.51 0.01
N ILE A 66 16.64 2.86 0.08
CA ILE A 66 15.52 1.99 -0.26
C ILE A 66 14.49 2.78 -1.08
N ASN A 67 13.85 2.09 -2.04
CA ASN A 67 12.71 2.58 -2.78
C ASN A 67 11.73 1.42 -2.98
N LEU A 68 10.61 1.44 -2.25
CA LEU A 68 9.52 0.49 -2.35
C LEU A 68 8.30 1.20 -2.93
N LYS A 69 7.63 0.56 -3.88
CA LYS A 69 6.36 1.03 -4.44
C LYS A 69 5.34 -0.08 -4.33
N VAL A 70 4.18 0.25 -3.80
CA VAL A 70 2.99 -0.58 -3.75
C VAL A 70 2.12 -0.15 -4.92
N GLY A 71 2.20 -0.90 -6.01
CA GLY A 71 1.38 -0.70 -7.20
C GLY A 71 0.15 -1.60 -7.15
N GLN A 72 -1.03 -1.00 -7.01
CA GLN A 72 -2.32 -1.68 -7.21
C GLN A 72 -2.46 -2.03 -8.70
N LEU A 73 -1.88 -3.16 -9.11
CA LEU A 73 -2.16 -3.84 -10.39
C LEU A 73 -1.63 -5.28 -10.42
N ASN A 74 -1.38 -5.88 -9.25
CA ASN A 74 -1.43 -7.33 -9.12
C ASN A 74 -2.76 -7.65 -8.46
N THR A 75 -3.53 -8.51 -9.10
CA THR A 75 -4.90 -8.96 -8.78
C THR A 75 -5.07 -9.63 -7.40
N ASP A 76 -4.08 -9.52 -6.53
CA ASP A 76 -4.07 -10.10 -5.19
C ASP A 76 -4.48 -9.08 -4.11
N VAL A 77 -4.60 -7.79 -4.47
CA VAL A 77 -5.02 -6.70 -3.57
C VAL A 77 -6.42 -6.19 -3.94
N ILE A 78 -7.31 -7.09 -4.32
CA ILE A 78 -8.75 -6.82 -4.18
C ILE A 78 -9.09 -7.30 -2.77
N LYS A 79 -9.01 -6.38 -1.80
CA LYS A 79 -9.37 -6.59 -0.38
C LYS A 79 -10.69 -7.38 -0.33
N SER A 80 -10.60 -8.63 0.14
CA SER A 80 -11.71 -9.51 0.50
C SER A 80 -12.22 -9.18 1.89
#